data_AF-A0A3Q8XNL3-F1
#
_entry.id   AF-A0A3Q8XNL3-F1
#
_cell.length_a   1.000
_cell.length_b   1.000
_cell.length_c   1.000
_cell.angle_alpha   90.00
_cell.angle_beta   90.00
_cell.angle_gamma   90.00
#
_symmetry.space_group_name_H-M   'P 1'
#
loop_
_entity.id
_entity.type
_entity.pdbx_description
1 polymer ?
#
loop_
_entity_poly.entity_id
_entity_poly.type
_entity_poly.pdbx_seq_one_letter_code
_entity_poly.pdbx_strand_id
1 'polypeptide(L)'
;MKPIATGVAALLAGAVLTTSTTAFAESADICAALHHDLALSTGQTTNTTVDVYLAQAKQTLGEIALELHHAGCGNSVTVYRGGEGNVCGPLEAEAASIENEIAFLQQERDALRQSVIYSDPSAIRAELAAYGCQVEPVREAASYSQFHTASNDHSSVIEIMPAAPPAPSSNEQRSTLTIPAPQAPAPVVAEPIKPAEERELVDLDERLQERNVRVVGPQFLPDQSEAIDLTSPVPTFFP
;
A
#
# COMPACT_ATOMS: atom_id res chain seq x y z
N MET A 1 66.39 75.95 -4.56
CA MET A 1 66.46 75.76 -6.02
C MET A 1 65.41 74.74 -6.44
N LYS A 2 65.01 74.79 -7.71
CA LYS A 2 63.70 74.46 -8.30
C LYS A 2 63.17 73.01 -8.18
N PRO A 3 61.85 72.84 -8.43
CA PRO A 3 61.05 71.61 -8.32
C PRO A 3 60.80 70.90 -9.67
N ILE A 4 60.31 69.65 -9.63
CA ILE A 4 59.67 68.89 -10.74
C ILE A 4 58.67 67.94 -10.04
N ALA A 5 57.34 68.05 -10.01
CA ALA A 5 56.28 68.30 -11.00
C ALA A 5 55.98 67.11 -11.96
N THR A 6 54.73 66.64 -11.93
CA THR A 6 53.99 65.79 -12.92
C THR A 6 54.46 64.33 -13.06
N GLY A 7 53.63 63.30 -13.16
CA GLY A 7 52.20 63.15 -13.36
C GLY A 7 51.97 61.88 -14.18
N VAL A 8 51.23 60.88 -13.68
CA VAL A 8 50.72 59.72 -14.44
C VAL A 8 49.38 59.35 -13.79
N ALA A 9 48.26 59.87 -14.26
CA ALA A 9 47.46 59.39 -15.40
C ALA A 9 46.86 58.00 -15.16
N ALA A 10 45.54 58.02 -15.03
CA ALA A 10 44.65 56.89 -14.83
C ALA A 10 44.76 55.83 -15.94
N LEU A 11 44.61 54.56 -15.56
CA LEU A 11 44.13 53.50 -16.44
C LEU A 11 43.19 52.59 -15.64
N LEU A 12 41.93 53.01 -15.61
CA LEU A 12 40.78 52.14 -15.43
C LEU A 12 40.68 51.24 -16.66
N ALA A 13 41.12 49.99 -16.55
CA ALA A 13 40.75 48.94 -17.49
C ALA A 13 39.96 47.89 -16.70
N GLY A 14 38.64 47.96 -16.83
CA GLY A 14 37.70 47.05 -16.19
C GLY A 14 37.93 45.61 -16.64
N ALA A 15 38.44 44.79 -15.73
CA ALA A 15 38.29 43.35 -15.82
C ALA A 15 36.82 43.04 -15.52
N VAL A 16 36.03 42.85 -16.57
CA VAL A 16 34.67 42.32 -16.47
C VAL A 16 34.78 40.92 -15.89
N LEU A 17 34.38 40.76 -14.64
CA LEU A 17 34.19 39.48 -13.96
C LEU A 17 33.03 38.74 -14.64
N THR A 18 33.30 38.04 -15.73
CA THR A 18 32.41 36.99 -16.25
C THR A 18 32.65 35.71 -15.44
N THR A 19 32.28 35.73 -14.16
CA THR A 19 32.29 34.54 -13.33
C THR A 19 30.90 33.93 -13.27
N SER A 20 30.81 32.71 -13.80
CA SER A 20 29.96 31.58 -13.38
C SER A 20 28.44 31.68 -13.56
N THR A 21 27.96 31.28 -14.75
CA THR A 21 26.55 30.87 -14.99
C THR A 21 26.32 29.36 -14.91
N THR A 22 27.29 28.55 -14.48
CA THR A 22 27.12 27.08 -14.37
C THR A 22 26.62 26.59 -13.00
N ALA A 23 26.30 27.49 -12.07
CA ALA A 23 25.85 27.12 -10.72
C ALA A 23 24.36 26.68 -10.63
N PHE A 24 23.57 26.89 -11.69
CA PHE A 24 22.12 26.64 -11.62
C PHE A 24 21.72 25.16 -11.77
N ALA A 25 22.58 24.31 -12.31
CA ALA A 25 22.30 22.88 -12.41
C ALA A 25 22.51 22.17 -11.05
N GLU A 26 23.58 22.51 -10.34
CA GLU A 26 23.92 21.91 -9.04
C GLU A 26 22.91 22.32 -7.94
N SER A 27 22.38 23.54 -8.00
CA SER A 27 21.35 24.00 -7.06
C SER A 27 20.01 23.27 -7.22
N ALA A 28 19.67 22.79 -8.43
CA ALA A 28 18.39 22.14 -8.68
C ALA A 28 18.32 20.75 -8.02
N ASP A 29 19.40 19.98 -8.10
CA ASP A 29 19.49 18.65 -7.47
C ASP A 29 19.46 18.75 -5.93
N ILE A 30 20.11 19.78 -5.37
CA ILE A 30 20.08 20.07 -3.92
C ILE A 30 18.66 20.43 -3.46
N CYS A 31 17.96 21.31 -4.19
CA CYS A 31 16.57 21.64 -3.87
C CYS A 31 15.68 20.39 -3.91
N ALA A 32 15.83 19.53 -4.93
CA ALA A 32 15.05 18.30 -5.06
C ALA A 32 15.27 17.34 -3.88
N ALA A 33 16.52 17.18 -3.44
CA ALA A 33 16.87 16.38 -2.27
C ALA A 33 16.25 16.96 -0.97
N LEU A 34 16.39 18.27 -0.74
CA LEU A 34 15.81 18.93 0.44
C LEU A 34 14.27 18.87 0.46
N HIS A 35 13.62 18.99 -0.70
CA HIS A 35 12.17 18.81 -0.81
C HIS A 35 11.75 17.38 -0.52
N HIS A 36 12.54 16.39 -0.94
CA HIS A 36 12.32 14.99 -0.60
C HIS A 36 12.44 14.74 0.91
N ASP A 37 13.47 15.29 1.55
CA ASP A 37 13.67 15.19 3.00
C ASP A 37 12.54 15.88 3.80
N LEU A 38 12.06 17.03 3.31
CA LEU A 38 10.90 17.70 3.88
C LEU A 38 9.63 16.85 3.77
N ALA A 39 9.40 16.21 2.62
CA ALA A 39 8.26 15.35 2.39
C ALA A 39 8.30 14.09 3.28
N LEU A 40 9.49 13.51 3.49
CA LEU A 40 9.72 12.42 4.43
C LEU A 40 9.47 12.86 5.89
N SER A 41 9.99 14.03 6.29
CA SER A 41 9.91 14.56 7.66
C SER A 41 8.50 14.99 8.06
N THR A 42 7.73 15.49 7.10
CA THR A 42 6.30 15.81 7.28
C THR A 42 5.38 14.59 7.19
N GLY A 43 5.93 13.40 6.92
CA GLY A 43 5.16 12.17 6.76
C GLY A 43 4.29 12.13 5.50
N GLN A 44 4.51 13.04 4.54
CA GLN A 44 3.80 13.06 3.26
C GLN A 44 4.25 11.95 2.32
N THR A 45 5.51 11.56 2.39
CA THR A 45 6.03 10.41 1.66
C THR A 45 6.42 9.34 2.66
N THR A 46 5.58 8.34 2.84
CA THR A 46 6.02 7.10 3.45
C THR A 46 6.76 6.28 2.38
N ASN A 47 7.71 5.43 2.79
CA ASN A 47 8.42 4.58 1.83
C ASN A 47 7.41 3.62 1.22
N THR A 48 6.96 3.96 0.00
CA THR A 48 5.87 3.26 -0.70
C THR A 48 6.11 1.75 -0.77
N THR A 49 7.37 1.31 -0.85
CA THR A 49 7.73 -0.10 -0.88
C THR A 49 7.37 -0.83 0.42
N VAL A 50 7.76 -0.29 1.58
CA VAL A 50 7.47 -0.92 2.88
C VAL A 50 5.97 -0.92 3.16
N ASP A 51 5.26 0.15 2.79
CA ASP A 51 3.82 0.22 2.97
C ASP A 51 3.05 -0.76 2.06
N VAL A 52 3.51 -0.96 0.83
CA VAL A 52 2.95 -1.97 -0.08
C VAL A 52 3.13 -3.37 0.51
N TYR A 53 4.32 -3.73 0.96
CA TYR A 53 4.55 -5.03 1.61
C TYR A 53 3.73 -5.20 2.89
N LEU A 54 3.63 -4.16 3.71
CA LEU A 54 2.83 -4.18 4.93
C LEU A 54 1.32 -4.32 4.65
N ALA A 55 0.83 -3.68 3.59
CA ALA A 55 -0.56 -3.85 3.14
C ALA A 55 -0.81 -5.28 2.64
N GLN A 56 0.13 -5.83 1.87
CA GLN A 56 0.04 -7.20 1.36
C GLN A 56 0.06 -8.24 2.49
N ALA A 57 0.99 -8.13 3.45
CA ALA A 57 1.08 -9.03 4.60
C ALA A 57 -0.18 -8.98 5.49
N LYS A 58 -0.80 -7.80 5.63
CA LYS A 58 -2.09 -7.68 6.34
C LYS A 58 -3.23 -8.33 5.59
N GLN A 59 -3.24 -8.24 4.26
CA GLN A 59 -4.25 -8.89 3.45
C GLN A 59 -4.15 -10.41 3.59
N THR A 60 -2.96 -10.98 3.46
CA THR A 60 -2.73 -12.43 3.60
C THR A 60 -3.10 -12.93 5.00
N LEU A 61 -2.77 -12.17 6.05
CA LEU A 61 -3.22 -12.49 7.41
C LEU A 61 -4.75 -12.54 7.52
N GLY A 62 -5.46 -11.61 6.85
CA GLY A 62 -6.92 -11.60 6.79
C GLY A 62 -7.50 -12.82 6.07
N GLU A 63 -6.86 -13.27 4.98
CA GLU A 63 -7.25 -14.48 4.24
C GLU A 63 -7.08 -15.74 5.10
N ILE A 64 -5.95 -15.88 5.80
CA ILE A 64 -5.70 -17.00 6.73
C ILE A 64 -6.67 -16.95 7.92
N ALA A 65 -6.95 -15.77 8.47
CA ALA A 65 -7.89 -15.62 9.57
C ALA A 65 -9.31 -16.08 9.17
N LEU A 66 -9.72 -15.78 7.93
CA LEU A 66 -10.99 -16.26 7.37
C LEU A 66 -10.98 -17.79 7.19
N GLU A 67 -9.87 -18.38 6.73
CA GLU A 67 -9.72 -19.83 6.60
C GLU A 67 -9.75 -20.53 7.97
N LEU A 68 -9.05 -19.99 8.97
CA LEU A 68 -9.13 -20.44 10.37
C LEU A 68 -10.57 -20.40 10.89
N HIS A 69 -11.32 -19.35 10.57
CA HIS A 69 -12.72 -19.24 10.96
C HIS A 69 -13.60 -20.32 10.30
N HIS A 70 -13.45 -20.54 9.00
CA HIS A 70 -14.18 -21.58 8.27
C HIS A 70 -13.81 -23.00 8.71
N ALA A 71 -12.55 -23.22 9.10
CA ALA A 71 -12.07 -24.48 9.64
C ALA A 71 -12.53 -24.72 11.10
N GLY A 72 -13.18 -23.74 11.73
CA GLY A 72 -13.60 -23.83 13.13
C GLY A 72 -12.46 -23.70 14.14
N CYS A 73 -11.31 -23.17 13.72
CA CYS A 73 -10.10 -22.96 14.53
C CYS A 73 -10.17 -21.70 15.41
N GLY A 74 -11.35 -21.11 15.59
CA GLY A 74 -11.55 -19.90 16.39
C GLY A 74 -12.02 -20.18 17.81
N ASN A 75 -11.79 -19.22 18.70
CA ASN A 75 -12.25 -19.24 20.10
C ASN A 75 -13.80 -19.25 20.27
N SER A 76 -14.57 -19.29 19.17
CA SER A 76 -16.02 -19.37 19.25
C SER A 76 -16.43 -20.75 19.75
N VAL A 77 -17.24 -20.76 20.80
CA VAL A 77 -17.79 -21.92 21.54
C VAL A 77 -18.81 -22.71 20.68
N THR A 78 -18.50 -22.96 19.42
CA THR A 78 -19.23 -23.89 18.57
C THR A 78 -18.24 -24.94 18.11
N VAL A 79 -18.06 -25.95 18.96
CA VAL A 79 -17.29 -27.15 18.65
C VAL A 79 -18.05 -27.93 17.56
N TYR A 80 -17.80 -27.61 16.30
CA TYR A 80 -18.15 -28.54 15.24
C TYR A 80 -17.20 -29.74 15.36
N ARG A 81 -17.78 -30.84 15.86
CA ARG A 81 -17.21 -32.19 15.99
C ARG A 81 -16.05 -32.41 15.01
N GLY A 82 -14.84 -32.48 15.59
CA GLY A 82 -13.57 -32.55 14.88
C GLY A 82 -13.55 -33.61 13.77
N GLY A 83 -13.26 -33.15 12.56
CA GLY A 83 -12.66 -34.01 11.54
C GLY A 83 -11.22 -34.33 11.95
N GLU A 84 -10.76 -35.54 11.67
CA GLU A 84 -9.49 -36.11 12.13
C GLU A 84 -8.22 -35.47 11.53
N GLY A 85 -8.30 -34.26 10.99
CA GLY A 85 -7.17 -33.48 10.49
C GLY A 85 -6.83 -32.35 11.44
N ASN A 86 -5.57 -32.25 11.86
CA ASN A 86 -5.04 -31.14 12.65
C ASN A 86 -4.86 -29.85 11.81
N VAL A 87 -5.85 -29.48 10.99
CA VAL A 87 -5.75 -28.41 9.99
C VAL A 87 -5.46 -27.04 10.62
N CYS A 88 -5.89 -26.83 11.86
CA CYS A 88 -5.65 -25.59 12.60
C CYS A 88 -4.17 -25.34 12.89
N GLY A 89 -3.40 -26.38 13.21
CA GLY A 89 -2.00 -26.22 13.63
C GLY A 89 -1.12 -25.55 12.56
N PRO A 90 -1.12 -26.03 11.31
CA PRO A 90 -0.41 -25.39 10.20
C PRO A 90 -0.87 -23.96 9.91
N LEU A 91 -2.19 -23.70 9.90
CA LEU A 91 -2.75 -22.37 9.62
C LEU A 91 -2.39 -21.36 10.71
N GLU A 92 -2.45 -21.76 11.98
CA GLU A 92 -2.03 -20.93 13.11
C GLU A 92 -0.54 -20.61 13.06
N ALA A 93 0.30 -21.59 12.69
CA ALA A 93 1.73 -21.39 12.52
C ALA A 93 2.05 -20.42 11.37
N GLU A 94 1.31 -20.51 10.26
CA GLU A 94 1.44 -19.58 9.13
C GLU A 94 1.00 -18.16 9.51
N ALA A 95 -0.14 -18.01 10.18
CA ALA A 95 -0.61 -16.73 10.70
C ALA A 95 0.44 -16.07 11.62
N ALA A 96 1.00 -16.83 12.58
CA ALA A 96 2.05 -16.34 13.46
C ALA A 96 3.31 -15.92 12.70
N SER A 97 3.66 -16.60 11.61
CA SER A 97 4.78 -16.20 10.75
C SER A 97 4.54 -14.84 10.10
N ILE A 98 3.33 -14.60 9.57
CA ILE A 98 2.97 -13.33 8.91
C ILE A 98 2.86 -12.20 9.94
N GLU A 99 2.36 -12.46 11.15
CA GLU A 99 2.36 -11.46 12.23
C GLU A 99 3.78 -11.00 12.59
N ASN A 100 4.74 -11.92 12.65
CA ASN A 100 6.15 -11.57 12.86
C ASN A 100 6.72 -10.74 11.70
N GLU A 101 6.36 -11.06 10.46
CA GLU A 101 6.74 -10.26 9.28
C GLU A 101 6.15 -8.85 9.34
N ILE A 102 4.87 -8.71 9.70
CA ILE A 102 4.24 -7.40 9.90
C ILE A 102 4.96 -6.61 10.99
N ALA A 103 5.30 -7.24 12.11
CA ALA A 103 6.03 -6.59 13.20
C ALA A 103 7.42 -6.10 12.74
N PHE A 104 8.13 -6.92 11.96
CA PHE A 104 9.41 -6.55 11.36
C PHE A 104 9.27 -5.37 10.40
N LEU A 105 8.30 -5.40 9.48
CA LEU A 105 8.05 -4.31 8.52
C LEU A 105 7.64 -3.01 9.23
N GLN A 106 6.88 -3.10 10.32
CA GLN A 106 6.54 -1.95 11.16
C GLN A 106 7.79 -1.36 11.83
N GLN A 107 8.64 -2.21 12.40
CA GLN A 107 9.90 -1.78 13.01
C GLN A 107 10.81 -1.10 11.98
N GLU A 108 10.94 -1.67 10.77
CA GLU A 108 11.73 -1.07 9.68
C GLU A 108 11.16 0.29 9.27
N ARG A 109 9.83 0.38 9.07
CA ARG A 109 9.15 1.63 8.77
C ARG A 109 9.40 2.68 9.85
N ASP A 110 9.30 2.29 11.12
CA ASP A 110 9.47 3.20 12.24
C ASP A 110 10.95 3.60 12.42
N ALA A 111 11.90 2.71 12.13
CA ALA A 111 13.33 3.03 12.08
C ALA A 111 13.66 4.04 10.97
N LEU A 112 13.05 3.88 9.78
CA LEU A 112 13.15 4.86 8.70
C LEU A 112 12.57 6.21 9.14
N ARG A 113 11.39 6.22 9.76
CA ARG A 113 10.82 7.46 10.32
C ARG A 113 11.73 8.08 11.37
N GLN A 114 12.28 7.29 12.27
CA GLN A 114 13.14 7.77 13.34
C GLN A 114 14.44 8.37 12.79
N SER A 115 14.99 7.81 11.70
CA SER A 115 16.14 8.41 11.00
C SER A 115 15.82 9.80 10.41
N VAL A 116 14.56 10.03 10.01
CA VAL A 116 14.10 11.31 9.45
C VAL A 116 13.68 12.32 10.53
N ILE A 117 13.14 11.86 11.67
CA ILE A 117 12.66 12.72 12.77
C ILE A 117 13.77 13.57 13.39
N TYR A 118 15.05 13.17 13.27
CA TYR A 118 16.17 14.01 13.70
C TYR A 118 16.38 15.26 12.84
N SER A 119 15.74 15.34 11.67
CA SER A 119 15.73 16.51 10.82
C SER A 119 14.53 17.37 11.18
N ASP A 120 14.75 18.42 11.98
CA ASP A 120 13.74 19.43 12.30
C ASP A 120 13.17 20.00 10.97
N PRO A 121 11.86 19.83 10.69
CA PRO A 121 11.26 20.34 9.46
C PRO A 121 11.50 21.84 9.26
N SER A 122 11.66 22.60 10.35
CA SER A 122 11.95 24.03 10.29
C SER A 122 13.39 24.32 9.83
N ALA A 123 14.36 23.48 10.20
CA ALA A 123 15.74 23.58 9.74
C ALA A 123 15.83 23.29 8.23
N ILE A 124 15.14 22.26 7.74
CA ILE A 124 15.08 21.92 6.31
C ILE A 124 14.47 23.09 5.50
N ARG A 125 13.39 23.72 6.00
CA ARG A 125 12.80 24.91 5.35
C ARG A 125 13.73 26.11 5.33
N ALA A 126 14.48 26.33 6.42
CA ALA A 126 15.47 27.41 6.47
C ALA A 126 16.60 27.18 5.45
N GLU A 127 17.02 25.93 5.27
CA GLU A 127 18.02 25.54 4.29
C GLU A 127 17.50 25.70 2.85
N LEU A 128 16.28 25.25 2.56
CA LEU A 128 15.60 25.52 1.27
C LEU A 128 15.56 27.02 0.95
N ALA A 129 15.25 27.87 1.95
CA ALA A 129 15.26 29.32 1.78
C ALA A 129 16.67 29.89 1.52
N ALA A 130 17.70 29.35 2.15
CA ALA A 130 19.09 29.77 1.95
C ALA A 130 19.59 29.46 0.52
N TYR A 131 19.14 28.35 -0.07
CA TYR A 131 19.43 28.00 -1.47
C TYR A 131 18.50 28.67 -2.50
N GLY A 132 17.53 29.47 -2.04
CA GLY A 132 16.56 30.13 -2.91
C GLY A 132 15.56 29.16 -3.57
N CYS A 133 15.41 27.95 -3.03
CA CYS A 133 14.40 27.01 -3.47
C CYS A 133 13.02 27.57 -3.10
N GLN A 134 12.10 27.70 -4.06
CA GLN A 134 10.75 28.12 -3.76
C GLN A 134 10.01 26.99 -3.05
N VAL A 135 9.78 27.14 -1.76
CA VAL A 135 8.81 26.34 -1.03
C VAL A 135 7.44 26.86 -1.46
N GLU A 136 6.81 26.23 -2.45
CA GLU A 136 5.36 26.40 -2.61
C GLU A 136 4.79 26.05 -1.24
N PRO A 137 4.11 27.00 -0.54
CA PRO A 137 3.40 26.63 0.65
C PRO A 137 2.46 25.55 0.17
N VAL A 138 2.63 24.31 0.68
CA VAL A 138 1.65 23.26 0.48
C VAL A 138 0.35 23.96 0.84
N ARG A 139 -0.44 24.30 -0.18
CA ARG A 139 -1.79 24.79 0.01
C ARG A 139 -2.43 23.58 0.62
N GLU A 140 -2.36 23.56 1.95
CA GLU A 140 -2.99 22.62 2.83
C GLU A 140 -4.33 22.43 2.20
N ALA A 141 -4.52 21.24 1.61
CA ALA A 141 -5.72 20.90 0.92
C ALA A 141 -6.78 20.86 2.01
N ALA A 142 -7.28 22.04 2.38
CA ALA A 142 -8.40 22.32 3.26
C ALA A 142 -9.70 21.88 2.55
N SER A 143 -9.64 20.74 1.90
CA SER A 143 -10.68 20.09 1.11
C SER A 143 -11.03 18.71 1.67
N TYR A 144 -10.36 18.23 2.73
CA TYR A 144 -10.69 16.92 3.34
C TYR A 144 -11.15 16.98 4.81
N SER A 145 -11.12 18.13 5.50
CA SER A 145 -11.66 18.22 6.87
C SER A 145 -13.15 18.58 6.96
N GLN A 146 -13.86 18.76 5.84
CA GLN A 146 -15.28 19.14 5.86
C GLN A 146 -16.25 18.00 6.24
N PHE A 147 -15.80 16.77 6.48
CA PHE A 147 -16.71 15.65 6.82
C PHE A 147 -16.65 15.15 8.27
N HIS A 148 -15.92 15.82 9.18
CA HIS A 148 -15.97 15.49 10.60
C HIS A 148 -16.19 16.73 11.48
N THR A 149 -17.31 17.41 11.28
CA THR A 149 -17.97 18.08 12.42
C THR A 149 -19.00 17.12 12.99
N ALA A 150 -18.79 16.71 14.23
CA ALA A 150 -19.76 15.97 15.03
C ALA A 150 -21.07 16.77 15.11
N SER A 151 -22.03 16.45 14.24
CA SER A 151 -23.43 16.83 14.43
C SER A 151 -24.03 15.78 15.36
N ASN A 152 -24.00 16.06 16.65
CA ASN A 152 -25.05 15.55 17.52
C ASN A 152 -26.38 16.10 16.97
N ASP A 153 -27.33 15.21 16.77
CA ASP A 153 -28.65 15.42 16.19
C ASP A 153 -28.77 15.29 14.66
N HIS A 154 -29.71 14.41 14.30
CA HIS A 154 -30.21 14.01 12.97
C HIS A 154 -29.48 12.86 12.28
N SER A 155 -29.96 11.66 12.62
CA SER A 155 -29.91 10.46 11.77
C SER A 155 -30.35 10.81 10.34
N SER A 156 -29.38 10.86 9.44
CA SER A 156 -29.62 10.65 8.01
C SER A 156 -28.60 9.63 7.54
N VAL A 157 -29.13 8.50 7.07
CA VAL A 157 -28.36 7.42 6.45
C VAL A 157 -27.82 7.99 5.14
N ILE A 158 -26.53 8.29 5.11
CA ILE A 158 -25.81 8.47 3.84
C ILE A 158 -25.49 7.06 3.37
N GLU A 159 -26.25 6.60 2.38
CA GLU A 159 -26.01 5.35 1.68
C GLU A 159 -24.69 5.51 0.88
N ILE A 160 -23.60 4.96 1.44
CA ILE A 160 -22.31 4.91 0.77
C ILE A 160 -22.42 3.82 -0.29
N MET A 161 -22.73 4.21 -1.52
CA MET A 161 -22.54 3.35 -2.69
C MET A 161 -21.04 3.05 -2.82
N PRO A 162 -20.60 1.78 -2.75
CA PRO A 162 -19.20 1.44 -2.97
C PRO A 162 -18.85 1.74 -4.43
N ALA A 163 -17.87 2.62 -4.64
CA ALA A 163 -17.26 2.82 -5.94
C ALA A 163 -16.68 1.48 -6.41
N ALA A 164 -17.04 1.08 -7.64
CA ALA A 164 -16.55 -0.15 -8.26
C ALA A 164 -15.01 -0.22 -8.19
N PRO A 165 -14.43 -1.39 -7.88
CA PRO A 165 -12.99 -1.54 -7.82
C PRO A 165 -12.37 -1.19 -9.19
N PRO A 166 -11.31 -0.36 -9.24
CA PRO A 166 -10.60 -0.15 -10.48
C PRO A 166 -9.98 -1.47 -10.93
N ALA A 167 -10.18 -1.81 -12.20
CA ALA A 167 -9.59 -2.98 -12.83
C ALA A 167 -8.05 -2.95 -12.68
N PRO A 168 -7.39 -4.08 -12.42
CA PRO A 168 -5.94 -4.11 -12.31
C PRO A 168 -5.31 -3.79 -13.67
N SER A 169 -4.62 -2.66 -13.75
CA SER A 169 -3.74 -2.35 -14.87
C SER A 169 -2.47 -3.18 -14.75
N SER A 170 -2.34 -4.20 -15.59
CA SER A 170 -1.09 -4.93 -15.82
C SER A 170 -0.02 -3.98 -16.36
N ASN A 171 0.94 -3.63 -15.52
CA ASN A 171 2.28 -3.25 -15.97
C ASN A 171 3.29 -3.93 -15.04
N GLU A 172 3.67 -5.15 -15.40
CA GLU A 172 4.81 -5.86 -14.85
C GLU A 172 6.10 -5.13 -15.22
N GLN A 173 6.58 -4.22 -14.37
CA GLN A 173 8.01 -3.94 -14.29
C GLN A 173 8.62 -4.95 -13.31
N ARG A 174 9.00 -6.11 -13.85
CA ARG A 174 9.85 -7.08 -13.18
C ARG A 174 11.21 -6.44 -12.88
N SER A 175 11.36 -5.87 -11.69
CA SER A 175 12.70 -5.72 -11.09
C SER A 175 13.11 -7.06 -10.52
N THR A 176 13.91 -7.79 -11.31
CA THR A 176 14.56 -9.03 -10.88
C THR A 176 15.58 -8.70 -9.79
N LEU A 177 15.18 -8.88 -8.53
CA LEU A 177 16.09 -8.88 -7.40
C LEU A 177 16.90 -10.19 -7.43
N THR A 178 18.18 -10.09 -7.80
CA THR A 178 19.11 -11.22 -7.77
C THR A 178 19.43 -11.57 -6.31
N ILE A 179 18.79 -12.62 -5.80
CA ILE A 179 19.09 -13.20 -4.48
C ILE A 179 20.33 -14.11 -4.64
N PRO A 180 21.42 -13.91 -3.90
CA PRO A 180 22.57 -14.81 -3.94
C PRO A 180 22.17 -16.20 -3.43
N ALA A 181 22.53 -17.22 -4.22
CA ALA A 181 22.18 -18.61 -3.96
C ALA A 181 22.69 -19.10 -2.59
N PRO A 182 21.86 -19.81 -1.80
CA PRO A 182 22.31 -20.46 -0.58
C PRO A 182 23.33 -21.54 -0.92
N GLN A 183 24.44 -21.55 -0.18
CA GLN A 183 25.50 -22.55 -0.33
C GLN A 183 24.94 -23.96 -0.16
N ALA A 184 25.21 -24.80 -1.17
CA ALA A 184 24.70 -26.16 -1.25
C ALA A 184 25.14 -27.00 -0.02
N PRO A 185 24.21 -27.63 0.70
CA PRO A 185 24.56 -28.72 1.59
C PRO A 185 25.12 -29.91 0.80
N ALA A 186 26.03 -30.64 1.43
CA ALA A 186 26.81 -31.75 0.89
C ALA A 186 25.95 -32.79 0.10
N PRO A 187 26.54 -33.47 -0.90
CA PRO A 187 25.82 -34.38 -1.78
C PRO A 187 25.25 -35.57 -0.97
N VAL A 188 23.94 -35.55 -0.77
CA VAL A 188 23.19 -36.72 -0.31
C VAL A 188 23.11 -37.67 -1.49
N VAL A 189 23.64 -38.88 -1.29
CA VAL A 189 23.62 -39.99 -2.25
C VAL A 189 22.18 -40.24 -2.67
N ALA A 190 21.88 -39.99 -3.95
CA ALA A 190 20.56 -40.18 -4.53
C ALA A 190 20.25 -41.67 -4.62
N GLU A 191 19.24 -42.12 -3.86
CA GLU A 191 18.57 -43.40 -4.10
C GLU A 191 17.78 -43.33 -5.43
N PRO A 192 17.67 -44.47 -6.17
CA PRO A 192 17.03 -44.50 -7.46
C PRO A 192 15.52 -44.26 -7.33
N ILE A 193 15.06 -43.13 -7.85
CA ILE A 193 13.66 -42.75 -7.92
C ILE A 193 12.95 -43.71 -8.90
N LYS A 194 11.99 -44.48 -8.39
CA LYS A 194 11.11 -45.32 -9.22
C LYS A 194 10.28 -44.41 -10.16
N PRO A 195 10.05 -44.83 -11.43
CA PRO A 195 9.28 -44.04 -12.39
C PRO A 195 7.90 -43.70 -11.81
N ALA A 196 7.57 -42.41 -11.83
CA ALA A 196 6.28 -41.90 -11.44
C ALA A 196 5.22 -42.48 -12.38
N GLU A 197 4.31 -43.26 -11.80
CA GLU A 197 3.11 -43.76 -12.42
C GLU A 197 2.25 -42.57 -12.88
N GLU A 198 1.86 -42.62 -14.14
CA GLU A 198 1.04 -41.65 -14.84
C GLU A 198 -0.28 -41.46 -14.07
N ARG A 199 -0.42 -40.32 -13.38
CA ARG A 199 -1.66 -39.98 -12.69
C ARG A 199 -2.73 -39.75 -13.75
N GLU A 200 -3.57 -40.76 -13.89
CA GLU A 200 -4.83 -40.73 -14.64
C GLU A 200 -5.56 -39.41 -14.32
N LEU A 201 -5.81 -38.60 -15.35
CA LEU A 201 -6.70 -37.44 -15.23
C LEU A 201 -8.10 -37.99 -14.92
N VAL A 202 -8.44 -38.05 -13.64
CA VAL A 202 -9.81 -38.31 -13.21
C VAL A 202 -10.65 -37.13 -13.66
N ASP A 203 -11.61 -37.40 -14.55
CA ASP A 203 -12.53 -36.40 -15.09
C ASP A 203 -13.37 -35.80 -13.94
N LEU A 204 -13.16 -34.51 -13.67
CA LEU A 204 -13.81 -33.84 -12.53
C LEU A 204 -15.33 -33.75 -12.71
N ASP A 205 -15.84 -33.83 -13.94
CA ASP A 205 -17.26 -33.71 -14.25
C ASP A 205 -18.07 -34.93 -13.79
N GLU A 206 -17.53 -36.15 -13.88
CA GLU A 206 -18.21 -37.35 -13.35
C GLU A 206 -18.30 -37.31 -11.81
N ARG A 207 -17.25 -36.84 -11.13
CA ARG A 207 -17.26 -36.70 -9.66
C ARG A 207 -18.22 -35.62 -9.16
N LEU A 208 -18.58 -34.64 -9.99
CA LEU A 208 -19.59 -33.64 -9.63
C LEU A 208 -21.01 -34.20 -9.75
N GLN A 209 -21.27 -35.11 -10.69
CA GLN A 209 -22.59 -35.71 -10.91
C GLN A 209 -22.95 -36.77 -9.85
N GLU A 210 -21.97 -37.50 -9.31
CA GLU A 210 -22.20 -38.47 -8.22
C GLU A 210 -22.39 -37.82 -6.85
N ARG A 211 -21.95 -36.57 -6.68
CA ARG A 211 -22.15 -35.84 -5.43
C ARG A 211 -23.58 -35.32 -5.36
N ASN A 212 -24.43 -36.11 -4.73
CA ASN A 212 -25.80 -35.75 -4.36
C ASN A 212 -25.78 -34.65 -3.27
N VAL A 213 -25.33 -33.45 -3.64
CA VAL A 213 -25.32 -32.26 -2.77
C VAL A 213 -26.75 -31.76 -2.67
N ARG A 214 -27.40 -32.07 -1.56
CA ARG A 214 -28.64 -31.40 -1.18
C ARG A 214 -28.27 -29.98 -0.82
N VAL A 215 -28.66 -29.01 -1.64
CA VAL A 215 -28.56 -27.59 -1.33
C VAL A 215 -29.50 -27.31 -0.15
N VAL A 216 -28.98 -27.45 1.06
CA VAL A 216 -29.65 -27.04 2.31
C VAL A 216 -29.29 -25.59 2.57
N GLY A 217 -29.90 -24.71 1.79
CA GLY A 217 -30.00 -23.29 2.09
C GLY A 217 -31.47 -22.92 2.27
N PRO A 218 -31.81 -21.97 3.15
CA PRO A 218 -33.13 -21.33 3.11
C PRO A 218 -33.39 -20.82 1.69
N GLN A 219 -34.50 -21.26 1.11
CA GLN A 219 -34.94 -20.89 -0.23
C GLN A 219 -35.36 -19.41 -0.17
N PHE A 220 -34.40 -18.51 -0.39
CA PHE A 220 -34.52 -17.09 -0.04
C PHE A 220 -35.29 -16.23 -1.04
N LEU A 221 -36.04 -16.82 -1.96
CA LEU A 221 -36.85 -16.08 -2.92
C LEU A 221 -38.20 -16.77 -3.05
N PRO A 222 -39.30 -16.20 -2.51
CA PRO A 222 -40.64 -16.58 -2.96
C PRO A 222 -40.70 -16.39 -4.48
N ASP A 223 -41.34 -17.33 -5.18
CA ASP A 223 -41.47 -17.30 -6.63
C ASP A 223 -41.95 -15.92 -7.12
N GLN A 224 -41.17 -15.29 -7.99
CA GLN A 224 -41.49 -13.96 -8.54
C GLN A 224 -42.71 -13.97 -9.47
N SER A 225 -43.41 -15.09 -9.62
CA SER A 225 -44.70 -15.15 -10.32
C SER A 225 -45.84 -14.44 -9.59
N GLU A 226 -45.67 -14.07 -8.31
CA GLU A 226 -46.59 -13.17 -7.58
C GLU A 226 -46.09 -11.71 -7.56
N ALA A 227 -45.22 -11.30 -8.49
CA ALA A 227 -44.86 -9.90 -8.65
C ALA A 227 -46.13 -9.06 -8.88
N ILE A 228 -46.31 -8.06 -8.01
CA ILE A 228 -47.40 -7.09 -8.00
C ILE A 228 -47.67 -6.60 -9.43
N ASP A 229 -48.88 -6.86 -9.93
CA ASP A 229 -49.34 -6.39 -11.24
C ASP A 229 -49.51 -4.86 -11.21
N LEU A 230 -48.47 -4.15 -11.65
CA LEU A 230 -48.45 -2.69 -11.76
C LEU A 230 -49.31 -2.14 -12.91
N THR A 231 -49.98 -3.02 -13.66
CA THR A 231 -50.76 -2.63 -14.85
C THR A 231 -52.20 -2.21 -14.52
N SER A 232 -52.63 -2.36 -13.26
CA SER A 232 -53.96 -1.95 -12.82
C SER A 232 -53.93 -0.55 -12.18
N PRO A 233 -54.37 0.52 -12.87
CA PRO A 233 -54.42 1.85 -12.26
C PRO A 233 -55.43 1.89 -11.11
N VAL A 234 -54.98 2.39 -9.96
CA VAL A 234 -55.80 2.59 -8.76
C VAL A 234 -57.01 3.48 -9.11
N PRO A 235 -58.26 3.04 -8.89
CA PRO A 235 -59.42 3.88 -9.12
C PRO A 235 -59.43 5.03 -8.10
N THR A 236 -59.22 6.25 -8.59
CA THR A 236 -59.36 7.48 -7.80
C THR A 236 -60.84 7.75 -7.53
N PHE A 237 -61.29 7.39 -6.32
CA PHE A 237 -62.58 7.85 -5.80
C PHE A 237 -62.40 9.24 -5.19
N PHE A 238 -62.86 10.28 -5.89
CA PHE A 238 -63.01 11.63 -5.33
C PHE A 238 -64.49 11.90 -5.04
N PRO A 239 -64.89 12.18 -3.78
CA PRO A 239 -66.09 12.95 -3.48
C PRO A 239 -65.83 14.47 -3.55
#